data_AF-A0AAP0KHA5-F1
#
_entry.id   AF-A0AAP0KHA5-F1
#
_cell.length_a   1.000
_cell.length_b   1.000
_cell.length_c   1.000
_cell.angle_alpha   90.00
_cell.angle_beta   90.00
_cell.angle_gamma   90.00
#
_symmetry.space_group_name_H-M   'P 1'
#
loop_
_entity.id
_entity.type
_entity.pdbx_description
1 polymer ?
#
loop_
_entity_poly.entity_id
_entity_poly.type
_entity_poly.pdbx_seq_one_letter_code
_entity_poly.pdbx_strand_id
1 'polypeptide(L)'
;MTSVLVGPDGKTIRAEAAHGTVTRHYRVHQKGGETSTNSVALIFAWSRGLAHRAKLDGNARLLDFTVKLEAACVGAVESGKITRDIARIIHGSK
;
A
#
# COMPACT_ATOMS: atom_id res chain seq x y z
N MET A 1 1.33 5.96 -2.02
CA MET A 1 2.63 6.03 -2.72
C MET A 1 3.54 4.94 -2.17
N THR A 2 4.26 4.24 -3.04
CA THR A 2 5.24 3.20 -2.69
C THR A 2 6.67 3.61 -3.06
N SER A 3 7.64 3.11 -2.31
CA SER A 3 9.08 3.22 -2.61
C SER A 3 9.61 1.86 -3.01
N VAL A 4 10.38 1.79 -4.10
CA VAL A 4 11.04 0.56 -4.56
C VAL A 4 12.51 0.87 -4.82
N LEU A 5 13.39 0.26 -4.03
CA LEU A 5 14.83 0.25 -4.28
C LEU A 5 15.14 -0.89 -5.24
N VAL A 6 15.84 -0.59 -6.33
CA VAL A 6 16.27 -1.57 -7.33
C VAL A 6 17.79 -1.69 -7.26
N GLY A 7 18.28 -2.91 -7.07
CA GLY A 7 19.71 -3.22 -7.07
C GLY A 7 20.34 -3.08 -8.46
N PRO A 8 21.65 -2.82 -8.54
CA PRO A 8 22.35 -2.68 -9.81
C PRO A 8 22.41 -3.99 -10.61
N ASP A 9 22.15 -5.12 -9.97
CA ASP A 9 22.04 -6.45 -10.60
C ASP A 9 20.74 -6.64 -11.41
N GLY A 10 19.78 -5.72 -11.29
CA GLY A 10 18.46 -5.82 -11.89
C GLY A 10 17.59 -6.96 -11.33
N LYS A 11 18.05 -7.65 -10.29
CA LYS A 11 17.39 -8.83 -9.69
C LYS A 11 16.98 -8.62 -8.25
N THR A 12 17.70 -7.81 -7.50
CA THR A 12 17.40 -7.56 -6.10
C THR A 12 16.52 -6.32 -5.99
N ILE A 13 15.40 -6.41 -5.28
CA ILE A 13 14.56 -5.25 -4.96
C ILE A 13 14.20 -5.20 -3.48
N ARG A 14 13.92 -3.99 -2.98
CA ARG A 14 13.23 -3.77 -1.71
C ARG A 14 12.03 -2.85 -1.95
N ALA A 15 10.84 -3.32 -1.62
CA ALA A 15 9.61 -2.54 -1.71
C ALA A 15 9.13 -2.15 -0.30
N GLU A 16 8.77 -0.88 -0.12
CA GLU A 16 8.28 -0.35 1.15
C GLU A 16 7.25 0.77 0.94
N ALA A 17 6.50 1.10 1.99
CA ALA A 17 5.68 2.30 2.00
C ALA A 17 6.59 3.53 2.09
N ALA A 18 6.25 4.61 1.36
CA ALA A 18 7.06 5.83 1.36
C ALA A 18 6.90 6.68 2.64
N HIS A 19 6.00 6.30 3.55
CA HIS A 19 5.77 7.01 4.81
C HIS A 19 6.42 6.26 5.98
N GLY A 20 6.69 7.00 7.07
CA GLY A 20 7.16 6.41 8.33
C GLY A 20 6.07 5.64 9.09
N THR A 21 6.31 5.40 10.38
CA THR A 21 5.46 4.56 11.26
C THR A 21 4.16 5.21 11.72
N VAL A 22 3.83 6.42 11.23
CA VAL A 22 2.60 7.15 11.57
C VAL A 22 2.39 7.26 13.10
N THR A 23 3.45 7.60 13.83
CA THR A 23 3.49 7.62 15.30
C THR A 23 2.33 8.36 15.95
N ARG A 24 1.85 9.45 15.35
CA ARG A 24 0.69 10.20 15.85
C ARG A 24 -0.57 9.33 15.95
N HIS A 25 -0.89 8.57 14.90
CA HIS A 25 -2.03 7.66 14.91
C HIS A 25 -1.79 6.51 15.90
N TYR A 26 -0.56 6.01 15.98
CA TYR A 26 -0.21 4.98 16.96
C TYR A 26 -0.44 5.43 18.41
N ARG A 27 -0.10 6.68 18.77
CA ARG A 27 -0.40 7.23 20.12
C ARG A 27 -1.89 7.34 20.41
N VAL A 28 -2.73 7.59 19.40
CA VAL A 28 -4.20 7.58 19.55
C VAL A 28 -4.69 6.15 19.77
N HIS A 29 -4.18 5.20 18.99
CA HIS A 29 -4.47 3.77 19.16
C HIS A 29 -4.09 3.26 20.56
N GLN A 30 -2.91 3.64 21.09
CA GLN A 30 -2.48 3.26 22.45
C GLN A 30 -3.43 3.74 23.56
N LYS A 31 -4.19 4.82 23.32
CA LYS A 31 -5.20 5.35 24.25
C LYS A 31 -6.59 4.74 24.03
N GLY A 32 -6.71 3.74 23.14
CA GLY A 32 -8.00 3.13 22.76
C GLY A 32 -8.82 3.98 21.78
N GLY A 33 -8.26 5.04 21.21
CA GLY A 33 -8.96 5.89 20.26
C GLY A 33 -9.03 5.28 18.85
N GLU A 34 -10.08 5.62 18.12
CA GLU A 34 -10.23 5.23 16.72
C GLU A 34 -9.20 5.90 15.81
N THR A 35 -8.68 5.16 14.83
CA THR A 35 -7.70 5.65 13.85
C THR A 35 -8.14 5.33 12.43
N SER A 36 -7.70 6.16 11.48
CA SER A 36 -7.98 5.96 10.05
C SER A 36 -6.68 6.23 9.28
N THR A 37 -5.73 5.29 9.43
CA THR A 37 -4.46 5.31 8.69
C THR A 37 -4.63 4.60 7.36
N ASN A 38 -4.25 5.25 6.27
CA ASN A 38 -4.29 4.67 4.93
C ASN A 38 -3.30 3.50 4.81
N SER A 39 -3.82 2.30 4.52
CA SER A 39 -3.05 1.07 4.38
C SER A 39 -2.63 0.75 2.94
N VAL A 40 -3.12 1.50 1.94
CA VAL A 40 -2.92 1.17 0.51
C VAL A 40 -1.45 1.15 0.14
N ALA A 41 -0.64 2.08 0.67
CA ALA A 41 0.80 2.11 0.41
C ALA A 41 1.53 0.85 0.91
N LEU A 42 1.12 0.31 2.07
CA LEU A 42 1.72 -0.91 2.62
C LEU A 42 1.26 -2.15 1.86
N ILE A 43 -0.01 -2.20 1.42
CA ILE A 43 -0.51 -3.27 0.56
C ILE A 43 0.26 -3.29 -0.76
N PHE A 44 0.51 -2.12 -1.34
CA PHE A 44 1.26 -2.01 -2.58
C PHE A 44 2.75 -2.37 -2.40
N ALA A 45 3.34 -2.13 -1.23
CA ALA A 45 4.69 -2.62 -0.94
C ALA A 45 4.76 -4.16 -1.01
N TRP A 46 3.76 -4.84 -0.44
CA TRP A 46 3.62 -6.30 -0.52
C TRP A 46 3.38 -6.78 -1.96
N SER A 47 2.41 -6.22 -2.67
CA SER A 47 2.09 -6.63 -4.04
C SER A 47 3.29 -6.48 -4.96
N ARG A 48 4.08 -5.40 -4.82
CA ARG A 48 5.28 -5.14 -5.64
C ARG A 48 6.41 -6.13 -5.34
N GLY A 49 6.63 -6.47 -4.06
CA GLY A 49 7.56 -7.53 -3.67
C GLY A 49 7.16 -8.89 -4.24
N LEU A 50 5.88 -9.25 -4.11
CA LEU A 50 5.34 -10.50 -4.64
C LEU A 50 5.37 -10.55 -6.18
N ALA A 51 5.08 -9.44 -6.86
CA ALA A 51 5.11 -9.37 -8.32
C ALA A 51 6.53 -9.57 -8.85
N HIS A 52 7.53 -9.07 -8.14
CA HIS A 52 8.93 -9.31 -8.49
C HIS A 52 9.34 -10.76 -8.28
N ARG A 53 8.97 -11.36 -7.14
CA ARG A 53 9.18 -12.80 -6.90
C ARG A 53 8.51 -13.65 -7.99
N ALA A 54 7.28 -13.31 -8.36
CA ALA A 54 6.53 -13.97 -9.42
C ALA A 54 7.26 -13.92 -10.77
N LYS A 55 7.87 -12.78 -11.12
CA LYS A 55 8.68 -12.64 -12.35
C LYS A 55 9.93 -13.51 -12.31
N LEU A 56 10.65 -13.52 -11.19
CA LEU A 56 11.85 -14.33 -11.03
C LEU A 56 11.55 -15.85 -11.11
N ASP A 57 10.38 -16.27 -10.64
CA ASP A 57 9.95 -17.68 -10.61
C ASP A 57 9.16 -18.10 -11.86
N GLY A 58 8.83 -17.18 -12.77
CA GLY A 58 7.90 -17.45 -13.87
C GLY A 58 6.47 -17.81 -13.40
N ASN A 59 6.07 -17.38 -12.20
CA ASN A 59 4.79 -17.74 -11.58
C ASN A 59 3.66 -16.77 -12.01
N ALA A 60 3.00 -17.09 -13.12
CA ALA A 60 1.89 -16.29 -13.66
C ALA A 60 0.71 -16.13 -12.68
N ARG A 61 0.41 -17.15 -11.86
CA ARG A 61 -0.70 -17.11 -10.90
C ARG A 61 -0.46 -16.09 -9.78
N LEU A 62 0.78 -16.03 -9.28
CA LEU A 62 1.16 -15.04 -8.28
C LEU A 62 1.13 -13.63 -8.86
N LEU A 63 1.60 -13.46 -10.10
CA LEU A 63 1.55 -12.16 -10.78
C LEU A 63 0.09 -11.67 -10.95
N ASP A 64 -0.80 -12.54 -11.42
CA ASP A 64 -2.24 -12.23 -11.57
C ASP A 64 -2.87 -11.83 -10.22
N PHE A 65 -2.55 -12.54 -9.14
CA PHE A 65 -2.99 -12.18 -7.79
C PHE A 65 -2.57 -10.76 -7.40
N THR A 66 -1.31 -10.38 -7.65
CA THR A 66 -0.81 -9.05 -7.29
C THR A 66 -1.53 -7.94 -8.05
N VAL A 67 -1.81 -8.14 -9.34
CA VAL A 67 -2.57 -7.19 -10.17
C VAL A 67 -4.00 -7.05 -9.66
N LYS A 68 -4.66 -8.17 -9.36
CA LYS A 68 -6.02 -8.18 -8.82
C LYS A 68 -6.11 -7.50 -7.45
N LEU A 69 -5.12 -7.70 -6.59
CA LEU A 69 -5.05 -7.05 -5.27
C LEU A 69 -4.91 -5.53 -5.40
N GLU A 70 -4.02 -5.05 -6.28
CA GLU A 70 -3.88 -3.61 -6.54
C GLU A 70 -5.17 -3.01 -7.12
N ALA A 71 -5.80 -3.69 -8.09
CA ALA A 71 -7.06 -3.26 -8.68
C ALA A 71 -8.21 -3.22 -7.66
N ALA A 72 -8.30 -4.22 -6.76
CA ALA A 72 -9.30 -4.24 -5.70
C ALA A 72 -9.15 -3.08 -4.71
N CYS A 73 -7.91 -2.69 -4.38
CA CYS A 73 -7.66 -1.53 -3.52
C CYS A 73 -8.12 -0.23 -4.18
N VAL A 74 -7.80 -0.04 -5.47
CA VAL A 74 -8.24 1.13 -6.25
C VAL A 74 -9.76 1.16 -6.35
N GLY A 75 -10.38 0.04 -6.73
CA GLY A 75 -11.84 -0.06 -6.84
C GLY A 75 -12.56 0.18 -5.51
N ALA A 76 -11.97 -0.20 -4.38
CA ALA A 76 -12.52 0.13 -3.06
C ALA A 76 -12.54 1.66 -2.81
N VAL A 77 -11.44 2.34 -3.12
CA VAL A 77 -11.33 3.80 -2.99
C VAL A 77 -12.32 4.51 -3.91
N GLU A 78 -12.40 4.09 -5.17
CA GLU A 78 -13.32 4.64 -6.17
C GLU A 78 -14.80 4.39 -5.81
N SER A 79 -15.10 3.28 -5.13
CA SER A 79 -16.45 3.00 -4.60
C SER A 79 -16.82 3.85 -3.37
N GLY A 80 -15.93 4.75 -2.93
CA GLY A 80 -16.14 5.63 -1.78
C GLY A 80 -15.72 5.04 -0.43
N LYS A 81 -15.14 3.83 -0.39
CA LYS A 81 -14.59 3.22 0.83
C LYS A 81 -13.19 3.77 1.07
N ILE A 82 -13.14 4.97 1.63
CA ILE A 82 -11.91 5.76 1.78
C ILE A 82 -11.54 6.00 3.24
N THR A 83 -10.24 6.19 3.48
CA THR A 83 -9.71 6.64 4.77
C THR A 83 -9.79 8.16 4.92
N ARG A 84 -9.67 8.64 6.16
CA ARG A 84 -9.86 10.06 6.51
C ARG A 84 -8.93 11.01 5.74
N ASP A 85 -7.72 10.59 5.40
CA ASP A 85 -6.77 11.36 4.59
C ASP A 85 -7.30 11.59 3.16
N ILE A 86 -7.82 10.56 2.50
CA ILE A 86 -8.40 10.68 1.15
C ILE A 86 -9.69 11.48 1.20
N ALA A 87 -10.54 11.25 2.20
CA ALA A 87 -11.78 12.01 2.38
C ALA A 87 -11.53 13.53 2.48
N ARG A 88 -10.45 13.94 3.18
CA ARG A 88 -10.04 15.35 3.28
C ARG A 88 -9.60 15.95 1.95
N ILE A 89 -9.01 15.14 1.05
CA ILE A 89 -8.63 15.60 -0.29
C ILE A 89 -9.88 15.87 -1.14
N ILE A 90 -10.89 14.99 -1.06
CA ILE A 90 -12.10 15.06 -1.89
C ILE A 90 -13.05 16.16 -1.38
N HIS A 91 -13.28 16.23 -0.06
CA HIS A 91 -14.33 17.08 0.52
C HIS A 91 -13.79 18.39 1.14
N GLY A 92 -12.47 18.58 1.17
CA GLY A 92 -11.82 19.71 1.83
C GLY A 92 -11.74 19.57 3.35
N SER A 93 -10.92 20.41 3.97
CA SER A 93 -10.83 20.52 5.43
C SER A 93 -11.92 21.47 5.93
N LYS A 94 -13.09 20.95 6.33
CA LYS A 94 -13.96 21.65 7.27
C LYS A 94 -13.52 21.35 8.70
#